data_AF-A0A0T9RNG1-F1
#
_entry.id   AF-A0A0T9RNG1-F1
#
_cell.length_a   1.000
_cell.length_b   1.000
_cell.length_c   1.000
_cell.angle_alpha   90.00
_cell.angle_beta   90.00
_cell.angle_gamma   90.00
#
_symmetry.space_group_name_H-M   'P 1'
#
loop_
_entity.id
_entity.type
_entity.pdbx_description
1 polymer ?
#
loop_
_entity_poly.entity_id
_entity_poly.type
_entity_poly.pdbx_seq_one_letter_code
_entity_poly.pdbx_strand_id
1 'polypeptide(L)'
;MGIVKISDLMHENLRIASNAMSRSINSQAEHWLKIGMLAELYPQLTHHELARALVQAELHGGADITRMIQNDAQLNKEEEAQ
;
A
#
# COMPACT_ATOMS: atom_id res chain seq x y z
N MET A 1 13.82 14.53 -2.79
CA MET A 1 13.31 13.14 -2.94
C MET A 1 14.45 12.17 -2.70
N GLY A 2 14.25 11.15 -1.88
CA GLY A 2 15.19 10.03 -1.77
C GLY A 2 15.05 9.12 -2.98
N ILE A 3 16.15 8.78 -3.65
CA ILE A 3 16.15 7.85 -4.79
C ILE A 3 16.34 6.44 -4.24
N VAL A 4 15.37 5.56 -4.47
CA VAL A 4 15.49 4.13 -4.16
C VAL A 4 16.15 3.44 -5.35
N LYS A 5 17.28 2.77 -5.11
CA LYS A 5 17.96 1.96 -6.13
C LYS A 5 17.34 0.56 -6.17
N ILE A 6 17.00 0.09 -7.35
CA ILE A 6 16.57 -1.28 -7.64
C ILE A 6 17.40 -1.83 -8.80
N SER A 7 17.42 -3.16 -8.98
CA SER A 7 18.14 -3.77 -10.10
C SER A 7 17.48 -3.46 -11.44
N ASP A 8 18.26 -3.48 -12.53
CA ASP A 8 17.75 -3.25 -13.89
C ASP A 8 16.64 -4.24 -14.27
N LEU A 9 16.80 -5.51 -13.90
CA LEU A 9 15.78 -6.54 -14.07
C LEU A 9 14.47 -6.17 -13.38
N MET A 10 14.54 -5.66 -12.14
CA MET A 10 13.34 -5.27 -11.39
C MET A 10 12.69 -4.02 -11.99
N HIS A 11 13.50 -3.06 -12.48
CA HIS A 11 13.00 -1.89 -13.19
C HIS A 11 12.24 -2.27 -14.46
N GLU A 12 12.73 -3.26 -15.22
CA GLU A 12 12.03 -3.76 -16.40
C GLU A 12 10.73 -4.51 -16.05
N ASN A 13 10.74 -5.35 -15.02
CA ASN A 13 9.53 -5.99 -14.52
C ASN A 13 8.47 -4.96 -14.07
N LEU A 14 8.90 -3.88 -13.41
CA LEU A 14 8.01 -2.77 -13.04
C LEU A 14 7.43 -2.07 -14.28
N ARG A 15 8.23 -1.86 -15.33
CA ARG A 15 7.76 -1.27 -16.60
C ARG A 15 6.67 -2.12 -17.24
N ILE A 16 6.85 -3.43 -17.30
CA ILE A 16 5.85 -4.36 -17.86
C ILE A 16 4.54 -4.29 -17.05
N ALA A 17 4.63 -4.39 -15.73
CA ALA A 17 3.46 -4.32 -14.85
C ALA A 17 2.74 -2.96 -14.92
N SER A 18 3.51 -1.87 -14.94
CA SER A 18 3.03 -0.49 -15.08
C SER A 18 2.21 -0.31 -16.36
N ASN A 19 2.69 -0.83 -17.50
CA ASN A 19 1.96 -0.81 -18.76
C ASN A 19 0.68 -1.65 -18.70
N ALA A 20 0.75 -2.88 -18.18
CA ALA A 20 -0.41 -3.76 -18.07
C ALA A 20 -1.51 -3.19 -17.17
N MET A 21 -1.12 -2.44 -16.15
CA MET A 21 -2.02 -1.90 -15.14
C MET A 21 -2.35 -0.41 -15.31
N SER A 22 -1.98 0.17 -16.46
CA SER A 22 -2.27 1.57 -16.83
C SER A 22 -1.88 2.59 -15.75
N ARG A 23 -0.70 2.46 -15.15
CA ARG A 23 -0.16 3.36 -14.13
C ARG A 23 1.28 3.75 -14.43
N SER A 24 1.80 4.84 -13.87
CA SER A 24 3.23 5.19 -14.03
C SER A 24 4.15 4.17 -13.34
N ILE A 25 5.42 4.08 -13.74
CA ILE A 25 6.41 3.19 -13.09
C ILE A 25 6.55 3.52 -11.59
N ASN A 26 6.59 4.81 -11.24
CA ASN A 26 6.67 5.24 -9.85
C ASN A 26 5.40 4.85 -9.08
N SER A 27 4.21 5.07 -9.66
CA SER A 27 2.94 4.66 -9.04
C SER A 27 2.84 3.15 -8.87
N GLN A 28 3.39 2.37 -9.80
CA GLN A 28 3.48 0.91 -9.69
C GLN A 28 4.42 0.48 -8.56
N ALA A 29 5.57 1.14 -8.42
CA ALA A 29 6.51 0.89 -7.33
C ALA A 29 5.89 1.27 -5.97
N GLU A 30 5.28 2.44 -5.88
CA GLU A 30 4.60 2.92 -4.68
C GLU A 30 3.47 1.97 -4.26
N HIS A 31 2.66 1.48 -5.21
CA HIS A 31 1.63 0.49 -4.93
C HIS A 31 2.21 -0.79 -4.29
N TRP A 32 3.30 -1.33 -4.85
CA TRP A 32 3.94 -2.52 -4.28
C TRP A 32 4.55 -2.27 -2.91
N LEU A 33 5.12 -1.10 -2.67
CA LEU A 33 5.62 -0.72 -1.34
C LEU A 33 4.47 -0.64 -0.32
N LYS A 34 3.34 -0.02 -0.69
CA LYS A 34 2.15 0.06 0.16
C LYS A 34 1.59 -1.32 0.49
N ILE A 35 1.43 -2.17 -0.52
CA ILE A 35 0.96 -3.55 -0.32
C ILE A 35 1.92 -4.34 0.56
N GLY A 36 3.24 -4.25 0.33
CA GLY A 36 4.23 -4.95 1.14
C GLY A 36 4.22 -4.53 2.61
N MET A 37 4.15 -3.23 2.88
CA MET A 37 4.03 -2.71 4.25
C MET A 37 2.74 -3.17 4.93
N LEU A 38 1.61 -3.15 4.23
CA LEU A 38 0.35 -3.62 4.79
C LEU A 38 0.34 -5.12 5.02
N ALA A 39 0.95 -5.92 4.14
CA ALA A 39 1.05 -7.36 4.32
C ALA A 39 1.91 -7.73 5.54
N GLU A 40 2.96 -6.94 5.84
CA GLU A 40 3.78 -7.11 7.04
C GLU A 40 2.99 -6.81 8.33
N LEU A 41 2.15 -5.77 8.30
CA LEU A 41 1.36 -5.32 9.45
C LEU A 41 0.10 -6.16 9.68
N TYR A 42 -0.49 -6.66 8.61
CA TYR A 42 -1.76 -7.38 8.61
C TYR A 42 -1.60 -8.74 7.89
N PRO A 43 -0.78 -9.66 8.41
CA PRO A 43 -0.48 -10.93 7.76
C PRO A 43 -1.70 -11.84 7.56
N GLN A 44 -2.79 -11.59 8.30
CA GLN A 44 -4.07 -12.28 8.17
C GLN A 44 -4.90 -11.83 6.97
N LEU A 45 -4.62 -10.65 6.41
CA LEU A 45 -5.38 -10.10 5.28
C LEU A 45 -4.85 -10.63 3.96
N THR A 46 -5.78 -10.94 3.06
CA THR A 46 -5.48 -11.32 1.68
C THR A 46 -5.07 -10.09 0.86
N HIS A 47 -4.34 -10.32 -0.24
CA HIS A 47 -3.99 -9.25 -1.17
C HIS A 47 -5.23 -8.44 -1.65
N HIS A 48 -6.38 -9.08 -1.83
CA HIS A 48 -7.61 -8.40 -2.23
C HIS A 48 -8.12 -7.44 -1.16
N GLU A 49 -8.07 -7.84 0.11
CA GLU A 49 -8.46 -7.00 1.25
C GLU A 49 -7.51 -5.82 1.41
N LEU A 50 -6.19 -6.05 1.27
CA LEU A 50 -5.18 -4.99 1.29
C LEU A 50 -5.39 -3.97 0.17
N ALA A 51 -5.64 -4.43 -1.05
CA ALA A 51 -5.93 -3.55 -2.18
C ALA A 51 -7.21 -2.72 -1.95
N ARG A 52 -8.25 -3.33 -1.36
CA ARG A 52 -9.47 -2.63 -0.98
C ARG A 52 -9.21 -1.55 0.07
N ALA A 53 -8.41 -1.87 1.09
CA ALA A 53 -8.03 -0.93 2.15
C ALA A 53 -7.31 0.31 1.56
N LEU A 54 -6.42 0.12 0.58
CA LEU A 54 -5.76 1.24 -0.11
C LEU A 54 -6.74 2.13 -0.89
N VAL A 55 -7.72 1.54 -1.59
CA VAL A 55 -8.77 2.32 -2.28
C VAL A 55 -9.58 3.13 -1.28
N GLN A 56 -9.96 2.52 -0.16
CA GLN A 56 -10.66 3.23 0.91
C GLN A 56 -9.82 4.38 1.47
N ALA A 57 -8.54 4.15 1.74
CA ALA A 57 -7.65 5.20 2.24
C ALA A 57 -7.54 6.39 1.27
N GLU A 58 -7.43 6.13 -0.04
CA GLU A 58 -7.43 7.23 -1.02
C GLU A 58 -8.74 8.03 -1.04
N LEU A 59 -9.89 7.35 -0.95
CA LEU A 59 -11.20 8.03 -0.88
C LEU A 59 -11.31 8.95 0.36
N HIS A 60 -10.61 8.64 1.44
CA HIS A 60 -10.61 9.43 2.68
C HIS A 60 -9.51 10.53 2.72
N GLY A 61 -8.95 10.88 1.56
CA GLY A 61 -8.03 12.02 1.41
C GLY A 61 -6.55 11.66 1.49
N GLY A 62 -6.18 10.45 1.07
CA GLY A 62 -4.80 10.04 0.82
C GLY A 62 -4.47 8.66 1.38
N ALA A 63 -3.87 7.78 0.57
CA ALA A 63 -3.34 6.49 1.03
C ALA A 63 -1.98 6.62 1.74
N ASP A 64 -1.96 7.45 2.78
CA ASP A 64 -0.90 7.45 3.76
C ASP A 64 -1.08 6.25 4.70
N ILE A 65 -0.16 5.29 4.60
CA ILE A 65 -0.16 4.08 5.44
C ILE A 65 -0.10 4.45 6.91
N THR A 66 0.64 5.51 7.30
CA THR A 66 0.75 5.94 8.70
C THR A 66 -0.62 6.30 9.26
N ARG A 67 -1.46 6.96 8.45
CA ARG A 67 -2.82 7.32 8.85
C ARG A 67 -3.73 6.10 8.96
N MET A 68 -3.57 5.10 8.08
CA MET A 68 -4.34 3.85 8.16
C MET A 68 -4.05 3.11 9.47
N ILE A 69 -2.77 2.98 9.84
CA ILE A 69 -2.34 2.34 11.10
C ILE A 69 -2.92 3.07 12.32
N GLN A 70 -2.89 4.40 12.31
CA GLN A 70 -3.41 5.22 13.42
C GLN A 70 -4.92 5.03 13.62
N ASN A 71 -5.68 5.03 12.52
CA ASN A 71 -7.13 4.82 12.57
C ASN A 71 -7.46 3.43 13.13
N ASP A 72 -6.72 2.41 12.69
CA ASP A 72 -6.92 1.03 13.12
C ASP A 72 -6.60 0.84 14.62
N ALA A 73 -5.50 1.45 15.09
CA ALA A 73 -5.17 1.50 16.51
C ALA A 73 -6.21 2.27 17.36
N GLN A 74 -6.92 3.23 16.77
CA GLN A 74 -7.96 3.99 17.46
C GLN A 74 -9.27 3.20 17.55
N LEU A 75 -9.68 2.51 16.48
CA LEU A 75 -10.84 1.62 16.47
C LEU A 75 -10.71 0.52 17.54
N ASN A 76 -9.55 -0.15 17.60
CA ASN A 76 -9.30 -1.21 18.59
C ASN A 76 -9.42 -0.70 20.04
N LYS A 77 -8.99 0.54 20.33
CA LYS A 77 -9.13 1.15 21.66
C LYS A 77 -10.58 1.49 22.02
N GLU A 78 -11.39 1.89 21.03
CA GLU A 78 -12.81 2.17 21.23
C GLU A 78 -13.61 0.89 21.49
N GLU A 79 -13.23 -0.23 20.88
CA GLU A 79 -13.80 -1.55 21.15
C GLU A 79 -13.42 -2.08 22.53
N GLU A 80 -12.17 -1.89 22.97
CA GLU A 80 -11.72 -2.31 24.32
C GLU A 80 -12.34 -1.49 25.46
N ALA A 81 -12.79 -0.27 25.18
CA ALA A 81 -13.39 0.64 26.16
C ALA A 81 -14.90 0.44 26.36
N GLN A 82 -15.54 -0.44 25.58
CA GLN A 82 -16.96 -0.83 25.67
C GLN A 82 -17.14 -2.15 26.41
#